data_AF-A0A2R6BWJ0-F1
#
_entry.id   AF-A0A2R6BWJ0-F1
#
_cell.length_a   1.000
_cell.length_b   1.000
_cell.length_c   1.000
_cell.angle_alpha   90.00
_cell.angle_beta   90.00
_cell.angle_gamma   90.00
#
_symmetry.space_group_name_H-M   'P 1'
#
loop_
_entity.id
_entity.type
_entity.pdbx_description
1 polymer ?
#
loop_
_entity_poly.entity_id
_entity_poly.type
_entity_poly.pdbx_seq_one_letter_code
_entity_poly.pdbx_strand_id
1 'polypeptide(L)'
;MFKHFSFMVKTITIRDDVYRKLIAAKSGNESFSDLLERLVEGVVDPVGLLRSLRGWVELTSIEKKEVLNSIRRRRGFKRRF
;
A
#
# COMPACT_ATOMS: atom_id res chain seq x y z
N MET A 1 -10.55 35.54 6.99
CA MET A 1 -9.08 35.43 7.18
C MET A 1 -8.63 34.15 6.47
N PHE A 2 -8.17 34.27 5.23
CA PHE A 2 -7.73 33.10 4.45
C PHE A 2 -6.37 32.67 4.97
N LYS A 3 -6.32 31.49 5.60
CA LYS A 3 -5.08 30.85 6.06
C LYS A 3 -4.18 30.68 4.84
N HIS A 4 -3.07 31.40 4.78
CA HIS A 4 -2.07 31.25 3.73
C HIS A 4 -1.33 29.92 3.97
N PHE A 5 -1.88 28.81 3.46
CA PHE A 5 -1.14 27.56 3.38
C PHE A 5 -0.11 27.74 2.26
N SER A 6 1.04 28.30 2.60
CA SER A 6 2.17 28.35 1.68
C SER A 6 2.49 26.90 1.28
N PHE A 7 2.39 26.61 -0.01
CA PHE A 7 2.68 25.31 -0.63
C PHE A 7 4.21 25.05 -0.63
N MET A 8 4.85 25.29 0.50
CA MET A 8 6.29 25.37 0.63
C MET A 8 6.86 23.96 0.68
N VAL A 9 7.46 23.55 -0.44
CA VAL A 9 8.20 22.29 -0.52
C VAL A 9 9.49 22.37 0.29
N LYS A 10 9.84 21.27 0.94
CA LYS A 10 11.11 21.11 1.67
C LYS A 10 11.89 19.95 1.07
N THR A 11 13.20 20.12 0.99
CA THR A 11 14.12 19.05 0.63
C THR A 11 14.59 18.36 1.90
N ILE A 12 14.43 17.03 1.95
CA ILE A 12 14.99 16.19 3.00
C ILE A 12 16.08 15.32 2.42
N THR A 13 17.11 15.04 3.21
CA THR A 13 18.15 14.08 2.86
C THR A 13 17.86 12.78 3.60
N ILE A 14 17.89 11.66 2.89
CA ILE A 14 17.67 10.32 3.46
C ILE A 14 18.78 9.38 3.02
N ARG A 15 18.93 8.26 3.73
CA ARG A 15 19.89 7.22 3.32
C ARG A 15 19.45 6.55 2.02
N ASP A 16 20.41 6.12 1.22
CA ASP A 16 20.17 5.46 -0.07
C ASP A 16 19.33 4.17 0.08
N ASP A 17 19.56 3.39 1.14
CA ASP A 17 18.78 2.17 1.40
C ASP A 17 17.29 2.46 1.66
N VAL A 18 17.00 3.58 2.33
CA VAL A 18 15.63 4.05 2.58
C VAL A 18 15.01 4.57 1.29
N TYR A 19 15.75 5.34 0.50
CA TYR A 19 15.30 5.86 -0.79
C TYR A 19 14.85 4.73 -1.73
N ARG A 20 15.65 3.66 -1.84
CA ARG A 20 15.31 2.48 -2.66
C ARG A 20 14.03 1.79 -2.19
N LYS A 21 13.81 1.67 -0.87
CA LYS A 21 12.58 1.11 -0.30
C LYS A 21 11.37 1.98 -0.64
N LEU A 22 11.50 3.29 -0.56
CA LEU A 22 10.41 4.22 -0.91
C LEU A 22 10.09 4.19 -2.40
N ILE A 23 11.09 4.05 -3.27
CA ILE A 23 10.86 3.82 -4.72
C ILE A 23 10.00 2.57 -4.93
N ALA A 24 10.33 1.46 -4.27
CA ALA A 24 9.59 0.22 -4.43
C ALA A 24 8.14 0.30 -3.92
N ALA A 25 7.87 1.19 -2.95
CA ALA A 25 6.54 1.40 -2.37
C ALA A 25 5.68 2.43 -3.12
N LYS A 26 6.32 3.28 -3.95
CA LYS A 26 5.69 4.32 -4.76
C LYS A 26 4.92 3.71 -5.93
N SER A 27 3.67 4.13 -6.13
CA SER A 27 2.81 3.57 -7.19
C SER A 27 2.83 4.43 -8.45
N GLY A 28 3.31 3.88 -9.58
CA GLY A 28 3.29 4.58 -10.87
C GLY A 28 3.96 5.96 -10.83
N ASN A 29 3.19 7.02 -11.15
CA ASN A 29 3.64 8.41 -11.20
C ASN A 29 3.32 9.22 -9.92
N GLU A 30 2.94 8.58 -8.81
CA GLU A 30 2.71 9.20 -7.50
C GLU A 30 3.93 10.04 -7.07
N SER A 31 3.79 11.18 -6.38
CA SER A 31 4.96 11.91 -5.84
C SER A 31 5.47 11.30 -4.53
N PHE A 32 6.65 11.69 -4.05
CA PHE A 32 7.10 11.21 -2.72
C PHE A 32 6.29 11.83 -1.58
N SER A 33 5.78 13.04 -1.76
CA SER A 33 4.89 13.67 -0.78
C SER A 33 3.58 12.88 -0.65
N ASP A 34 2.97 12.49 -1.77
CA ASP A 34 1.73 11.71 -1.78
C ASP A 34 1.92 10.34 -1.14
N LEU A 35 3.04 9.67 -1.45
CA LEU A 35 3.42 8.40 -0.81
C LEU A 35 3.51 8.54 0.71
N LEU A 36 4.19 9.59 1.19
CA LEU A 36 4.38 9.82 2.63
C LEU A 36 3.07 10.18 3.31
N GLU A 37 2.22 10.99 2.68
CA GLU A 37 0.88 11.31 3.17
C GLU A 37 0.03 10.05 3.28
N ARG A 38 -0.03 9.24 2.23
CA ARG A 38 -0.74 7.94 2.23
C ARG A 38 -0.23 6.98 3.31
N LEU A 39 1.08 6.93 3.54
CA LEU A 39 1.66 6.11 4.59
C LEU A 39 1.30 6.62 5.98
N VAL A 40 1.38 7.94 6.21
CA VAL A 40 1.04 8.57 7.50
C VAL A 40 -0.46 8.43 7.80
N GLU A 41 -1.31 8.71 6.83
CA GLU A 41 -2.77 8.48 6.93
C GLU A 41 -3.08 7.00 7.13
N GLY A 42 -2.32 6.12 6.47
CA GLY A 42 -2.43 4.68 6.60
C GLY A 42 -2.02 4.11 7.97
N VAL A 43 -1.20 4.84 8.74
CA VAL A 43 -0.94 4.52 10.16
C VAL A 43 -2.20 4.79 11.00
N VAL A 44 -3.04 5.75 10.59
CA VAL A 44 -4.33 6.07 11.23
C VAL A 44 -5.45 5.14 10.75
N ASP A 45 -5.44 4.75 9.46
CA ASP A 45 -6.34 3.73 8.88
C ASP A 45 -5.56 2.59 8.17
N PRO A 46 -5.16 1.55 8.94
CA PRO A 46 -4.45 0.39 8.40
C PRO A 46 -5.25 -0.37 7.34
N VAL A 47 -6.58 -0.34 7.40
CA VAL A 47 -7.44 -1.06 6.45
C VAL A 47 -7.50 -0.30 5.13
N GLY A 48 -7.62 1.03 5.16
CA GLY A 48 -7.52 1.89 3.99
C GLY A 48 -6.17 1.77 3.28
N LEU A 49 -5.08 1.73 4.05
CA LEU A 49 -3.74 1.50 3.50
C LEU A 49 -3.60 0.12 2.85
N LEU A 50 -4.13 -0.93 3.48
CA LEU A 50 -4.13 -2.28 2.89
C LEU A 50 -5.01 -2.39 1.64
N ARG A 51 -6.01 -1.51 1.46
CA ARG A 51 -6.81 -1.44 0.23
C ARG A 51 -6.08 -0.70 -0.88
N SER A 52 -5.33 0.36 -0.57
CA SER A 52 -4.53 1.11 -1.56
C SER A 52 -3.22 0.40 -1.95
N LEU A 53 -2.61 -0.33 -1.01
CA LEU A 53 -1.41 -1.16 -1.25
C LEU A 53 -1.72 -2.52 -1.87
N ARG A 54 -2.97 -2.99 -1.79
CA ARG A 54 -3.43 -4.09 -2.63
C ARG A 54 -3.47 -3.58 -4.06
N GLY A 55 -2.33 -3.62 -4.74
CA GLY A 55 -2.28 -3.59 -6.19
C GLY A 55 -3.41 -4.46 -6.71
N TRP A 56 -4.26 -3.86 -7.54
CA TRP A 56 -5.40 -4.53 -8.10
C TRP A 56 -4.87 -5.59 -9.06
N VAL A 57 -4.74 -6.82 -8.57
CA VAL A 57 -4.55 -7.95 -9.48
C VAL A 57 -5.95 -8.22 -10.03
N GLU A 58 -6.19 -7.79 -11.26
CA GLU A 58 -7.34 -8.25 -12.03
C GLU A 58 -7.19 -9.75 -12.24
N LEU A 59 -7.76 -10.52 -11.33
CA LEU A 59 -7.87 -11.96 -11.46
C LEU A 59 -9.10 -12.24 -12.31
N THR A 60 -8.91 -13.04 -13.35
CA THR A 60 -10.03 -13.67 -14.06
C THR A 60 -10.87 -14.48 -13.07
N SER A 61 -12.13 -14.73 -13.43
CA SER A 61 -13.05 -15.56 -12.63
C SER A 61 -12.47 -16.93 -12.27
N ILE A 62 -11.60 -17.47 -13.13
CA ILE A 62 -10.92 -18.76 -12.96
C ILE A 62 -9.82 -18.64 -11.89
N GLU A 63 -8.89 -17.68 -12.04
CA GLU A 63 -7.78 -17.49 -11.11
C GLU A 63 -8.27 -17.15 -9.70
N LYS A 64 -9.31 -16.31 -9.60
CA LYS A 64 -9.96 -15.99 -8.32
C LYS A 64 -10.48 -17.25 -7.62
N LYS A 65 -11.07 -18.19 -8.37
CA LYS A 65 -11.60 -19.45 -7.83
C LYS A 65 -10.46 -20.34 -7.32
N GLU A 66 -9.34 -20.40 -8.03
CA GLU A 66 -8.16 -21.17 -7.62
C GLU A 66 -7.52 -20.63 -6.35
N VAL A 67 -7.32 -19.30 -6.27
CA VAL A 67 -6.80 -18.65 -5.07
C VAL A 67 -7.70 -18.92 -3.86
N LEU A 68 -9.02 -18.79 -4.01
CA LEU A 68 -9.96 -19.06 -2.92
C LEU A 68 -9.95 -20.55 -2.49
N ASN A 69 -9.82 -21.46 -3.45
CA ASN A 69 -9.74 -22.90 -3.16
C ASN A 69 -8.45 -23.27 -2.41
N SER A 70 -7.31 -22.69 -2.78
CA SER A 70 -6.04 -22.93 -2.08
C SER A 70 -6.09 -22.45 -0.63
N ILE A 71 -6.69 -21.28 -0.38
CA ILE A 71 -6.93 -20.74 0.97
C ILE A 71 -7.84 -21.67 1.78
N ARG A 72 -8.95 -22.14 1.19
CA ARG A 72 -9.88 -23.07 1.86
C ARG A 72 -9.21 -24.38 2.25
N ARG A 73 -8.42 -24.98 1.36
CA ARG A 73 -7.66 -26.22 1.65
C ARG A 73 -6.72 -26.01 2.84
N ARG A 74 -5.95 -24.92 2.85
CA ARG A 74 -5.04 -24.59 3.96
C ARG A 74 -5.79 -24.37 5.28
N ARG A 75 -6.95 -23.70 5.26
CA ARG A 75 -7.79 -23.49 6.46
C ARG A 75 -8.48 -24.76 6.95
N GLY A 76 -8.88 -25.66 6.04
CA GLY A 76 -9.45 -26.96 6.39
C GLY A 76 -8.43 -27.88 7.06
N PHE A 77 -7.17 -27.84 6.60
CA PHE A 77 -6.07 -28.58 7.21
C PHE A 77 -5.84 -28.16 8.67
N LYS A 78 -5.87 -26.85 8.97
CA LYS A 78 -5.66 -26.30 10.32
C LYS A 78 -6.82 -26.55 11.31
N ARG A 79 -7.97 -27.08 10.86
CA ARG A 79 -9.10 -27.44 11.73
C ARG A 79 -9.18 -28.93 12.04
N ARG A 80 -8.34 -29.73 11.38
CA ARG A 80 -8.28 -31.18 11.53
C ARG A 80 -7.14 -31.64 12.44
N PHE A 81 -6.31 -30.70 12.90
CA PHE A 81 -5.22 -30.89 13.84
C PHE A 81 -5.34 -29.86 14.95
#